data_AF-A0A968T0V2-F1
#
_entry.id   AF-A0A968T0V2-F1
#
_cell.length_a   1.000
_cell.length_b   1.000
_cell.length_c   1.000
_cell.angle_alpha   90.00
_cell.angle_beta   90.00
_cell.angle_gamma   90.00
#
_symmetry.space_group_name_H-M   'P 1'
#
loop_
_entity.id
_entity.type
_entity.pdbx_description
1 polymer ?
#
loop_
_entity_poly.entity_id
_entity_poly.type
_entity_poly.pdbx_seq_one_letter_code
_entity_poly.pdbx_strand_id
1 'polypeptide(L)'
;MTDLIKFKGKNISWFKYLNLLCKERNIYVMDNHNAALWCWLQEIKTDKKYNVLHIDRHYDTRSSHIEEWLNNIPDDLQKLDIAEYIYLKYTDPNFENLNEIMHWDNYFPLFIDYIK
;
A
#
# COMPACT_ATOMS: atom_id res chain seq x y z
N MET A 1 -12.90 13.05 -11.79
CA MET A 1 -11.74 12.34 -11.19
C MET A 1 -10.47 13.19 -11.30
N THR A 2 -9.73 13.34 -10.20
CA THR A 2 -8.46 14.08 -10.07
C THR A 2 -7.28 13.09 -10.14
N ASP A 3 -6.27 13.38 -10.96
CA ASP A 3 -5.05 12.59 -11.02
C ASP A 3 -4.19 12.83 -9.78
N LEU A 4 -3.86 11.76 -9.05
CA LEU A 4 -2.84 11.77 -7.99
C LEU A 4 -1.48 11.35 -8.56
N ILE A 5 -1.49 10.43 -9.54
CA ILE A 5 -0.39 10.19 -10.47
C ILE A 5 -0.92 10.43 -11.88
N LYS A 6 -0.25 11.32 -12.63
CA LYS A 6 -0.54 11.54 -14.05
C LYS A 6 -0.37 10.25 -14.82
N PHE A 7 -1.38 9.89 -15.64
CA PHE A 7 -1.35 8.65 -16.40
C PHE A 7 -0.10 8.57 -17.29
N LYS A 8 0.76 7.59 -17.03
CA LYS A 8 2.07 7.43 -17.70
C LYS A 8 1.99 6.65 -19.01
N GLY A 9 0.80 6.27 -19.45
CA GLY A 9 0.58 5.37 -20.59
C GLY A 9 0.47 3.90 -20.17
N LYS A 10 0.37 3.01 -21.16
CA LYS A 10 0.22 1.55 -20.97
C LYS A 10 1.55 0.86 -20.63
N ASN A 11 2.33 1.46 -19.75
CA ASN A 11 3.58 0.86 -19.30
C ASN A 11 3.29 -0.32 -18.38
N ILE A 12 4.30 -1.16 -18.16
CA ILE A 12 4.15 -2.31 -17.29
C ILE A 12 4.26 -1.86 -15.82
N SER A 13 3.26 -2.18 -15.02
CA SER A 13 3.20 -1.85 -13.58
C SER A 13 4.06 -2.82 -12.75
N TRP A 14 4.21 -4.07 -13.17
CA TRP A 14 4.96 -5.11 -12.46
C TRP A 14 4.58 -5.14 -10.96
N PHE A 15 5.54 -5.48 -10.09
CA PHE A 15 5.33 -5.61 -8.66
C PHE A 15 5.32 -4.28 -7.90
N LYS A 16 5.72 -3.15 -8.50
CA LYS A 16 5.90 -1.89 -7.76
C LYS A 16 5.61 -0.58 -8.50
N TYR A 17 5.52 -0.58 -9.82
CA TYR A 17 5.30 0.65 -10.58
C TYR A 17 3.82 1.00 -10.63
N LEU A 18 3.52 2.29 -10.49
CA LEU A 18 2.18 2.86 -10.56
C LEU A 18 2.13 3.81 -11.75
N ASN A 19 1.34 3.45 -12.77
CA ASN A 19 1.15 4.24 -14.00
C ASN A 19 -0.13 5.06 -13.98
N LEU A 20 -1.09 4.69 -13.12
CA LEU A 20 -2.36 5.35 -12.94
C LEU A 20 -2.71 5.37 -11.45
N LEU A 21 -2.98 6.55 -10.93
CA LEU A 21 -3.70 6.69 -9.67
C LEU A 21 -4.54 7.95 -9.74
N CYS A 22 -5.85 7.79 -9.68
CA CYS A 22 -6.77 8.91 -9.71
C CYS A 22 -7.93 8.68 -8.74
N LYS A 23 -8.52 9.80 -8.30
CA LYS A 23 -9.48 9.83 -7.19
C LYS A 23 -10.70 10.66 -7.55
N GLU A 24 -11.87 10.18 -7.17
CA GLU A 24 -13.10 10.98 -7.16
C GLU A 24 -13.88 10.71 -5.88
N ARG A 25 -14.01 11.74 -5.03
CA ARG A 25 -14.52 11.57 -3.65
C ARG A 25 -13.70 10.51 -2.93
N ASN A 26 -14.33 9.46 -2.40
CA ASN A 26 -13.69 8.34 -1.73
C ASN A 26 -13.44 7.13 -2.66
N ILE A 27 -13.55 7.31 -3.98
CA ILE A 27 -13.33 6.26 -4.98
C ILE A 27 -11.96 6.46 -5.61
N TYR A 28 -11.15 5.40 -5.60
CA TYR A 28 -9.82 5.37 -6.19
C TYR A 28 -9.78 4.39 -7.37
N VAL A 29 -9.11 4.80 -8.45
CA VAL A 29 -8.81 3.93 -9.59
C VAL A 29 -7.29 3.90 -9.74
N MET A 30 -6.74 2.69 -9.76
CA MET A 30 -5.31 2.45 -9.80
C MET A 30 -4.99 1.23 -10.68
N ASP A 31 -3.79 1.17 -11.23
CA ASP A 31 -3.32 0.04 -12.04
C ASP A 31 -2.50 -0.99 -11.24
N ASN A 32 -2.22 -0.74 -9.96
CA ASN A 32 -1.41 -1.62 -9.12
C ASN A 32 -1.91 -1.62 -7.67
N HIS A 33 -2.08 -2.81 -7.09
CA HIS A 33 -2.55 -3.01 -5.71
C HIS A 33 -1.57 -2.46 -4.66
N ASN A 34 -0.32 -2.21 -5.04
CA ASN A 34 0.66 -1.62 -4.14
C ASN A 34 0.19 -0.26 -3.58
N ALA A 35 -0.76 0.44 -4.22
CA ALA A 35 -1.32 1.69 -3.70
C ALA A 35 -2.59 1.52 -2.84
N ALA A 36 -3.10 0.29 -2.66
CA ALA A 36 -4.42 0.05 -2.07
C ALA A 36 -4.52 0.54 -0.61
N LEU A 37 -3.60 0.11 0.26
CA LEU A 37 -3.60 0.52 1.66
C LEU A 37 -3.35 2.02 1.80
N TRP A 38 -2.46 2.62 1.00
CA TRP A 38 -2.28 4.07 0.97
C TRP A 38 -3.60 4.79 0.70
N CYS A 39 -4.37 4.35 -0.30
CA CYS A 39 -5.67 4.93 -0.65
C CYS A 39 -6.67 4.84 0.51
N TRP A 40 -6.70 3.72 1.22
CA TRP A 40 -7.57 3.57 2.39
C TRP A 40 -7.17 4.50 3.53
N LEU A 41 -5.87 4.60 3.83
CA LEU A 41 -5.34 5.47 4.89
C LEU A 41 -5.68 6.95 4.67
N GLN A 42 -5.96 7.37 3.43
CA GLN A 42 -6.40 8.73 3.13
C GLN A 42 -7.87 9.02 3.51
N GLU A 43 -8.68 7.99 3.71
CA GLU A 43 -10.13 8.11 3.91
C GLU A 43 -10.60 7.62 5.28
N ILE A 44 -9.91 6.65 5.85
CA ILE A 44 -10.30 6.01 7.10
C ILE A 44 -9.74 6.75 8.31
N LYS A 45 -10.35 6.49 9.46
CA LYS A 45 -9.82 6.88 10.76
C LYS A 45 -9.29 5.64 11.45
N THR A 46 -8.05 5.68 11.92
CA THR A 46 -7.39 4.51 12.52
C THR A 46 -8.01 4.06 13.84
N ASP A 47 -8.88 4.88 14.46
CA ASP A 47 -9.63 4.55 15.69
C ASP A 47 -11.01 3.90 15.41
N LYS A 48 -11.27 3.47 14.17
CA LYS A 48 -12.56 2.92 13.74
C LYS A 48 -12.38 1.52 13.16
N LYS A 49 -13.42 0.70 13.35
CA LYS A 49 -13.51 -0.64 12.75
C LYS A 49 -14.22 -0.57 11.41
N TYR A 50 -13.70 -1.31 10.45
CA TYR A 50 -14.23 -1.39 9.10
C TYR A 50 -14.47 -2.84 8.71
N ASN A 51 -15.50 -3.07 7.88
CA ASN A 51 -15.67 -4.32 7.17
C ASN A 51 -15.02 -4.18 5.79
N VAL A 52 -14.34 -5.24 5.35
CA VAL A 52 -13.63 -5.27 4.08
C VAL A 52 -14.32 -6.26 3.15
N LEU A 53 -14.61 -5.82 1.93
CA LEU A 53 -15.04 -6.69 0.83
C LEU A 53 -13.95 -6.71 -0.22
N HIS A 54 -13.32 -7.87 -0.42
CA HIS A 54 -12.30 -8.10 -1.43
C HIS A 54 -12.86 -8.93 -2.58
N ILE A 55 -12.73 -8.44 -3.81
CA ILE A 55 -13.12 -9.15 -5.03
C ILE A 55 -11.91 -9.22 -5.94
N ASP A 56 -11.13 -10.27 -5.77
CA ASP A 56 -9.99 -10.57 -6.62
C ASP A 56 -9.82 -12.09 -6.77
N ARG A 57 -9.04 -12.50 -7.76
CA ARG A 57 -8.57 -13.88 -7.93
C ARG A 57 -7.47 -14.23 -6.91
N HIS A 58 -6.71 -13.25 -6.43
CA HIS A 58 -5.65 -13.42 -5.45
C HIS A 58 -6.15 -13.08 -4.05
N TYR A 59 -5.59 -13.75 -3.05
CA TYR A 59 -5.98 -13.50 -1.66
C TYR A 59 -5.43 -12.16 -1.14
N ASP A 60 -4.25 -11.76 -1.60
CA ASP A 60 -3.55 -10.55 -1.16
C ASP A 60 -3.31 -10.50 0.37
N THR A 61 -3.09 -11.68 0.96
CA THR A 61 -2.93 -11.88 2.40
C THR A 61 -1.53 -12.38 2.80
N ARG A 62 -0.48 -12.01 2.07
CA ARG A 62 0.88 -12.44 2.42
C ARG A 62 1.28 -11.80 3.74
N SER A 63 1.58 -12.63 4.74
CA SER A 63 1.96 -12.20 6.09
C SER A 63 3.29 -12.81 6.57
N SER A 64 4.06 -13.43 5.68
CA SER A 64 5.26 -14.19 6.06
C SER A 64 6.35 -13.37 6.78
N HIS A 65 6.35 -12.04 6.61
CA HIS A 65 7.28 -11.11 7.27
C HIS A 65 6.54 -9.96 7.96
N ILE A 66 5.30 -10.20 8.43
CA ILE A 66 4.43 -9.14 8.94
C ILE A 66 5.05 -8.37 10.11
N GLU A 67 5.70 -9.07 11.04
CA GLU A 67 6.36 -8.46 12.19
C GLU A 67 7.51 -7.53 11.75
N GLU A 68 8.32 -7.96 10.78
CA GLU A 68 9.40 -7.13 10.23
C GLU A 68 8.86 -5.88 9.53
N TRP A 69 7.81 -6.02 8.71
CA TRP A 69 7.21 -4.88 8.02
C TRP A 69 6.61 -3.89 9.03
N LEU A 70 5.85 -4.35 10.01
CA LEU A 70 5.24 -3.50 11.04
C LEU A 70 6.31 -2.78 11.87
N ASN A 71 7.42 -3.45 12.21
CA ASN A 71 8.51 -2.84 12.97
C ASN A 71 9.28 -1.76 12.18
N ASN A 72 9.16 -1.74 10.86
CA ASN A 72 9.84 -0.77 10.00
C ASN A 72 8.89 0.23 9.31
N ILE A 73 7.58 0.11 9.52
CA ILE A 73 6.61 1.12 9.07
C ILE A 73 6.69 2.34 10.00
N PRO A 74 6.68 3.57 9.46
CA PRO A 74 6.63 4.78 10.28
C PRO A 74 5.29 4.88 11.01
N ASP A 75 5.32 5.42 12.23
CA ASP A 75 4.13 5.62 13.07
C ASP A 75 3.04 6.44 12.36
N ASP A 76 3.42 7.37 11.48
CA ASP A 76 2.52 8.24 10.72
C ASP A 76 2.44 7.92 9.23
N LEU A 77 2.39 6.61 8.90
CA LEU A 77 2.23 6.09 7.54
C LEU A 77 1.14 6.80 6.73
N GLN A 78 0.01 7.20 7.33
CA GLN A 78 -1.06 7.89 6.61
C GLN A 78 -0.67 9.28 6.08
N LYS A 79 0.41 9.88 6.57
CA LYS A 79 0.88 11.20 6.15
C LYS A 79 1.84 11.15 4.97
N LEU A 80 2.37 9.97 4.64
CA LEU A 80 3.25 9.81 3.49
C LEU A 80 2.49 10.15 2.21
N ASP A 81 3.15 10.84 1.29
CA ASP A 81 2.65 10.92 -0.07
C ASP A 81 2.75 9.54 -0.77
N ILE A 82 2.11 9.41 -1.92
CA ILE A 82 2.07 8.12 -2.63
C ILE A 82 3.47 7.63 -3.03
N ALA A 83 4.41 8.54 -3.37
CA ALA A 83 5.76 8.15 -3.77
C ALA A 83 6.58 7.69 -2.55
N GLU A 84 6.51 8.42 -1.45
CA GLU A 84 7.13 8.03 -0.18
C GLU A 84 6.63 6.66 0.29
N TYR A 85 5.32 6.42 0.19
CA TYR A 85 4.70 5.16 0.57
C TYR A 85 5.17 3.97 -0.29
N ILE A 86 5.11 4.06 -1.62
CA ILE A 86 5.42 2.91 -2.50
C ILE A 86 6.91 2.55 -2.53
N TYR A 87 7.77 3.50 -2.17
CA TYR A 87 9.23 3.31 -2.11
C TYR A 87 9.74 3.16 -0.68
N LEU A 88 8.85 2.86 0.27
CA LEU A 88 9.22 2.61 1.65
C LEU A 88 10.02 1.31 1.75
N LYS A 89 11.22 1.39 2.33
CA LYS A 89 12.16 0.28 2.45
C LYS A 89 12.70 0.16 3.85
N TYR A 90 13.19 -1.03 4.16
CA TYR A 90 13.95 -1.33 5.36
C TYR A 90 15.22 -2.10 5.03
N THR A 91 16.20 -2.02 5.92
CA THR A 91 17.39 -2.86 5.85
C THR A 91 17.20 -4.03 6.81
N ASP A 92 17.39 -5.25 6.32
CA ASP A 92 17.42 -6.42 7.20
C ASP A 92 18.76 -6.42 7.96
N PRO A 93 18.77 -6.48 9.31
CA PRO A 93 20.03 -6.53 10.06
C PRO A 93 20.95 -7.69 9.67
N ASN A 94 20.41 -8.77 9.13
CA ASN A 94 21.13 -9.98 8.72
C ASN A 94 21.57 -9.96 7.25
N PHE A 95 21.00 -9.06 6.44
CA PHE A 95 21.30 -8.93 5.02
C PHE A 95 21.40 -7.45 4.63
N GLU A 96 22.53 -7.02 4.06
CA GLU A 96 22.75 -5.62 3.63
C GLU A 96 21.85 -5.14 2.46
N ASN A 97 20.80 -5.89 2.12
CA ASN A 97 19.86 -5.56 1.05
C ASN A 97 18.72 -4.66 1.57
N LEU A 98 18.36 -3.66 0.77
CA LEU A 98 17.15 -2.86 0.97
C LEU A 98 15.93 -3.65 0.51
N ASN A 99 15.07 -3.99 1.46
CA ASN A 99 13.81 -4.70 1.22
C ASN A 99 12.65 -3.72 1.14
N GLU A 100 11.75 -3.90 0.16
CA GLU A 100 10.52 -3.12 0.07
C GLU A 100 9.56 -3.55 1.20
N ILE A 101 8.91 -2.59 1.85
CA ILE A 101 7.88 -2.88 2.87
C ILE A 101 6.54 -3.15 2.18
N MET A 102 6.19 -2.33 1.18
CA MET A 102 4.93 -2.43 0.48
C MET A 102 5.05 -3.39 -0.70
N HIS A 103 4.22 -4.43 -0.68
CA HIS A 103 4.10 -5.40 -1.76
C HIS A 103 2.67 -5.39 -2.30
N TRP A 104 2.52 -5.85 -3.54
CA TRP A 104 1.22 -6.00 -4.18
C TRP A 104 0.30 -7.01 -3.46
N ASP A 105 0.83 -7.86 -2.57
CA ASP A 105 0.11 -8.95 -1.91
C ASP A 105 0.08 -8.88 -0.37
N ASN A 106 0.54 -7.78 0.26
CA ASN A 106 0.63 -7.69 1.74
C ASN A 106 -0.20 -6.56 2.38
N TYR A 107 -0.97 -5.83 1.59
CA TYR A 107 -1.72 -4.67 2.08
C TYR A 107 -2.88 -5.04 3.03
N PHE A 108 -3.47 -6.25 2.94
CA PHE A 108 -4.51 -6.67 3.88
C PHE A 108 -3.99 -6.98 5.29
N PRO A 109 -2.96 -7.84 5.46
CA PRO A 109 -2.38 -8.07 6.78
C PRO A 109 -1.88 -6.77 7.41
N LEU A 110 -1.21 -5.93 6.62
CA LEU A 110 -0.80 -4.61 7.08
C LEU A 110 -1.99 -3.75 7.53
N PHE A 111 -3.09 -3.72 6.77
CA PHE A 111 -4.29 -3.00 7.18
C PHE A 111 -4.84 -3.51 8.53
N ILE A 112 -4.91 -4.83 8.71
CA ILE A 112 -5.48 -5.45 9.91
C ILE A 112 -4.62 -5.15 11.15
N ASP A 113 -3.29 -5.21 11.02
CA ASP A 113 -2.39 -5.10 12.17
C ASP A 113 -1.94 -3.66 12.43
N TYR A 114 -1.92 -2.79 11.42
CA TYR A 114 -1.57 -1.38 11.55
C TYR A 114 -2.73 -0.56 12.14
N ILE A 115 -3.98 -0.89 11.80
CA ILE A 115 -5.16 -0.18 12.27
C ILE A 115 -5.68 -0.86 13.52
N LYS A 116 -5.59 -0.16 14.66
CA LYS A 116 -5.92 -0.68 15.99
C LYS A 116 -7.36 -0.42 16.42
#